data_AF-A0A087WQ96-F1
#
_entry.id   AF-A0A087WQ96-F1
#
_cell.length_a   1.000
_cell.length_b   1.000
_cell.length_c   1.000
_cell.angle_alpha   90.00
_cell.angle_beta   90.00
_cell.angle_gamma   90.00
#
_symmetry.space_group_name_H-M   'P 1'
#
loop_
_entity.id
_entity.type
_entity.pdbx_description
1 polymer ?
#
loop_
_entity_poly.entity_id
_entity_poly.type
_entity_poly.pdbx_seq_one_letter_code
_entity_poly.pdbx_strand_id
1 'polypeptide(L)'
;MNADAEGHSGAVVPAQSPEGSSAADDFVPSALGTREHWDAVYERELRTFQEYGDTGEIWFGEESMNRLIRWMQKHKIPLDASVLDIGTGNGVFLVELVGETWFL
;
A
#
# COMPACT_ATOMS: atom_id res chain seq x y z
N MET A 1 29.12 -30.27 -66.06
CA MET A 1 30.46 -29.80 -65.67
C MET A 1 30.29 -28.46 -64.97
N ASN A 2 30.99 -28.28 -63.83
CA ASN A 2 30.97 -27.20 -62.84
C ASN A 2 29.86 -27.40 -61.77
N ALA A 3 30.09 -27.99 -60.60
CA ALA A 3 31.12 -27.87 -59.55
C ALA A 3 30.92 -26.65 -58.61
N ASP A 4 30.37 -26.99 -57.43
CA ASP A 4 30.69 -26.57 -56.06
C ASP A 4 30.56 -25.11 -55.59
N ALA A 5 29.72 -24.93 -54.56
CA ALA A 5 30.02 -24.10 -53.38
C ALA A 5 29.24 -24.64 -52.17
N GLU A 6 30.00 -25.13 -51.18
CA GLU A 6 29.54 -25.66 -49.90
C GLU A 6 28.99 -24.58 -48.95
N GLY A 7 28.18 -25.04 -47.99
CA GLY A 7 28.40 -24.66 -46.59
C GLY A 7 27.49 -23.59 -46.00
N HIS A 8 26.48 -24.03 -45.25
CA HIS A 8 26.30 -23.74 -43.81
C HIS A 8 24.85 -24.10 -43.41
N SER A 9 24.64 -25.35 -43.01
CA SER A 9 23.43 -25.67 -42.23
C SER A 9 23.67 -25.18 -40.81
N GLY A 10 23.24 -23.95 -40.54
CA GLY A 10 23.27 -23.38 -39.19
C GLY A 10 22.54 -24.30 -38.23
N ALA A 11 23.28 -24.88 -37.28
CA ALA A 11 22.67 -25.51 -36.13
C ALA A 11 21.96 -24.42 -35.34
N VAL A 12 20.64 -24.38 -35.43
CA VAL A 12 19.81 -23.57 -34.54
C VAL A 12 19.93 -24.20 -33.17
N VAL A 13 20.81 -23.66 -32.34
CA VAL A 13 20.83 -23.93 -30.91
C VAL A 13 19.49 -23.40 -30.38
N PRO A 14 18.59 -24.23 -29.82
CA PRO A 14 17.44 -23.67 -29.15
C PRO A 14 17.97 -22.88 -27.96
N ALA A 15 17.78 -21.56 -27.99
CA ALA A 15 17.94 -20.73 -26.82
C ALA A 15 16.98 -21.31 -25.77
N GLN A 16 17.54 -22.03 -24.80
CA GLN A 16 16.80 -22.34 -23.57
C GLN A 16 16.38 -21.00 -23.01
N SER A 17 15.07 -20.72 -23.10
CA SER A 17 14.46 -19.64 -22.35
C SER A 17 14.90 -19.80 -20.91
N PRO A 18 15.35 -18.74 -20.22
CA PRO A 18 15.59 -18.86 -18.78
C PRO A 18 14.29 -19.38 -18.21
N GLU A 19 14.37 -20.55 -17.58
CA GLU A 19 13.22 -21.23 -16.99
C GLU A 19 12.42 -20.18 -16.24
N GLY A 20 11.15 -20.06 -16.63
CA GLY A 20 10.25 -19.07 -16.05
C GLY A 20 10.41 -19.11 -14.55
N SER A 21 10.72 -17.94 -13.98
CA SER A 21 10.80 -17.69 -12.54
C SER A 21 9.90 -18.67 -11.82
N SER A 22 10.53 -19.67 -11.19
CA SER A 22 9.80 -20.70 -10.45
C SER A 22 8.85 -19.97 -9.52
N ALA A 23 7.61 -20.45 -9.42
CA ALA A 23 6.55 -19.99 -8.52
C ALA A 23 6.97 -20.06 -7.04
N ALA A 24 8.00 -19.30 -6.67
CA ALA A 24 8.78 -19.34 -5.45
C ALA A 24 9.14 -17.92 -4.95
N ASP A 25 8.62 -16.88 -5.62
CA ASP A 25 8.39 -15.57 -5.00
C ASP A 25 6.94 -15.49 -4.48
N ASP A 26 6.47 -16.58 -3.87
CA ASP A 26 5.25 -16.53 -3.06
C ASP A 26 5.53 -15.59 -1.88
N PHE A 27 4.80 -14.48 -1.82
CA PHE A 27 4.94 -13.49 -0.76
C PHE A 27 4.84 -14.17 0.61
N VAL A 28 5.91 -14.07 1.40
CA VAL A 28 5.90 -14.57 2.78
C VAL A 28 4.83 -13.82 3.56
N PRO A 29 3.97 -14.50 4.35
CA PRO A 29 2.96 -13.84 5.17
C PRO A 29 3.56 -12.74 6.04
N SER A 30 3.00 -11.54 5.94
CA SER A 30 3.45 -10.40 6.73
C SER A 30 2.82 -10.40 8.12
N ALA A 31 3.60 -10.02 9.13
CA ALA A 31 3.07 -9.76 10.48
C ALA A 31 1.95 -8.71 10.46
N LEU A 32 2.02 -7.73 9.55
CA LEU A 32 0.98 -6.71 9.36
C LEU A 32 -0.37 -7.28 8.93
N GLY A 33 -0.41 -8.52 8.44
CA GLY A 33 -1.64 -9.23 8.09
C GLY A 33 -2.27 -10.01 9.25
N THR A 34 -1.67 -10.00 10.44
CA THR A 34 -2.10 -10.81 11.58
C THR A 34 -2.79 -9.96 12.64
N ARG A 35 -3.86 -10.51 13.25
CA ARG A 35 -4.57 -9.83 14.35
C ARG A 35 -3.65 -9.66 15.56
N GLU A 36 -2.86 -10.69 15.86
CA GLU A 36 -1.96 -10.73 17.01
C GLU A 36 -0.93 -9.59 16.98
N HIS A 37 -0.47 -9.19 15.79
CA HIS A 37 0.38 -8.02 15.62
C HIS A 37 -0.35 -6.73 16.00
N TRP A 38 -1.57 -6.54 15.50
CA TRP A 38 -2.35 -5.31 15.76
C TRP A 38 -2.85 -5.22 17.20
N ASP A 39 -3.19 -6.33 17.84
CA ASP A 39 -3.53 -6.38 19.27
C ASP A 39 -2.35 -5.89 20.11
N ALA A 40 -1.13 -6.35 19.81
CA ALA A 40 0.08 -5.92 20.50
C ALA A 40 0.43 -4.44 20.26
N VAL A 41 0.21 -3.94 19.04
CA VAL A 41 0.37 -2.51 18.72
C VAL A 41 -0.63 -1.67 19.51
N TYR A 42 -1.91 -2.07 19.54
CA TYR A 42 -2.96 -1.39 20.29
C TYR A 42 -2.66 -1.32 21.79
N GLU A 43 -2.25 -2.43 22.40
CA GLU A 43 -1.89 -2.46 23.83
C GLU A 43 -0.71 -1.54 24.16
N ARG A 44 0.27 -1.45 23.25
CA ARG A 44 1.41 -0.54 23.40
C ARG A 44 0.94 0.91 23.33
N GLU A 45 0.20 1.28 22.29
CA GLU A 45 -0.27 2.66 22.09
C GLU A 45 -1.20 3.13 23.20
N LEU A 46 -2.10 2.26 23.67
CA LEU A 46 -2.99 2.58 24.79
C LEU A 46 -2.19 2.90 26.06
N ARG A 47 -1.14 2.14 26.35
CA ARG A 47 -0.26 2.39 27.50
C ARG A 47 0.49 3.72 27.35
N THR A 48 1.06 3.98 26.17
CA THR A 48 1.76 5.24 25.89
C THR A 48 0.82 6.44 26.02
N PHE A 49 -0.43 6.33 25.56
CA PHE A 49 -1.44 7.35 25.76
C PHE A 49 -1.74 7.58 27.25
N GLN A 50 -1.90 6.52 28.04
CA GLN A 50 -2.17 6.64 29.48
C GLN A 50 -0.99 7.25 30.26
N GLU A 51 0.25 6.95 29.88
CA GLU A 51 1.45 7.41 30.59
C GLU A 51 1.89 8.81 30.18
N TYR A 52 1.79 9.14 28.88
CA TYR A 52 2.38 10.36 28.30
C TYR A 52 1.39 11.25 27.56
N GLY A 53 0.15 10.79 27.34
CA GLY A 53 -0.83 11.50 26.50
C GLY A 53 -0.53 11.44 25.01
N ASP A 54 0.33 10.50 24.57
CA ASP A 54 0.68 10.32 23.16
C ASP A 54 -0.52 9.75 22.39
N THR A 55 -1.02 10.51 21.42
CA THR A 55 -2.17 10.17 20.57
C THR A 55 -1.85 9.17 19.46
N GLY A 56 -0.60 8.71 19.36
CA GLY A 56 -0.17 7.71 18.39
C GLY A 56 0.32 8.31 17.06
N GLU A 57 0.75 7.42 16.17
CA GLU A 57 1.43 7.77 14.92
C GLU A 57 0.45 8.07 13.77
N ILE A 58 0.80 9.04 12.94
CA ILE A 58 0.14 9.31 11.66
C ILE A 58 0.88 8.59 10.54
N TRP A 59 0.45 7.36 10.23
CA TRP A 59 1.13 6.43 9.31
C TRP A 59 1.39 6.96 7.90
N PHE A 60 0.45 7.72 7.33
CA PHE A 60 0.57 8.28 5.98
C PHE A 60 1.00 9.75 5.96
N GLY A 61 1.23 10.33 7.13
CA GLY A 61 1.52 11.75 7.32
C GLY A 61 0.35 12.69 7.02
N GLU A 62 0.42 13.89 7.60
CA GLU A 62 -0.61 14.93 7.45
C GLU A 62 -0.76 15.42 6.00
N GLU A 63 0.30 15.37 5.19
CA GLU A 63 0.26 15.80 3.79
C GLU A 63 -0.68 14.92 2.96
N SER A 64 -0.64 13.60 3.16
CA SER A 64 -1.48 12.65 2.43
C SER A 64 -2.97 12.87 2.75
N MET A 65 -3.29 13.08 4.03
CA MET A 65 -4.62 13.45 4.49
C MET A 65 -5.10 14.76 3.87
N ASN A 66 -4.29 15.81 3.92
CA ASN A 66 -4.63 17.11 3.35
C ASN A 66 -4.85 17.06 1.83
N ARG A 67 -4.15 16.17 1.12
CA ARG A 67 -4.38 15.94 -0.32
C ARG A 67 -5.75 15.29 -0.56
N LEU A 68 -6.15 14.34 0.29
CA LEU A 68 -7.46 13.68 0.17
C LEU A 68 -8.61 14.66 0.48
N ILE A 69 -8.50 15.45 1.54
CA ILE A 69 -9.49 16.48 1.90
C ILE A 69 -9.66 17.48 0.74
N ARG A 70 -8.56 18.00 0.19
CA ARG A 70 -8.61 18.90 -0.97
C ARG A 70 -9.23 18.26 -2.21
N TRP A 71 -8.98 16.97 -2.43
CA TRP A 71 -9.62 16.22 -3.51
C TRP A 71 -11.14 16.14 -3.29
N MET A 72 -11.60 15.81 -2.07
CA MET A 72 -13.03 15.76 -1.73
C MET A 72 -13.72 17.11 -1.91
N GLN A 73 -13.08 18.20 -1.44
CA GLN A 73 -13.58 19.58 -1.61
C GLN A 73 -13.70 19.95 -3.10
N LYS A 74 -12.67 19.66 -3.90
CA LYS A 74 -12.66 19.92 -5.35
C LYS A 74 -13.79 19.18 -6.07
N HIS A 75 -14.07 17.96 -5.64
CA HIS A 75 -15.14 17.13 -6.20
C HIS A 75 -16.52 17.39 -5.57
N LYS A 76 -16.61 18.31 -4.59
CA LYS A 76 -17.85 18.69 -3.91
C LYS A 76 -18.60 17.46 -3.36
N ILE A 77 -17.86 16.57 -2.68
CA ILE A 77 -18.48 15.44 -1.98
C ILE A 77 -19.51 16.00 -0.99
N PRO A 78 -20.76 15.48 -0.98
CA PRO A 78 -21.78 15.95 -0.06
C PRO A 78 -21.34 15.82 1.41
N LEU A 79 -21.72 16.79 2.24
CA LEU A 79 -21.38 16.77 3.67
C LEU A 79 -22.08 15.65 4.45
N ASP A 80 -23.19 15.13 3.92
CA ASP A 80 -23.93 13.99 4.45
C ASP A 80 -23.51 12.65 3.82
N ALA A 81 -22.45 12.65 2.99
CA ALA A 81 -21.91 11.42 2.44
C ALA A 81 -21.36 10.52 3.56
N SER A 82 -21.64 9.23 3.45
CA SER A 82 -21.06 8.23 4.34
C SER A 82 -19.59 7.96 3.95
N VAL A 83 -18.69 7.98 4.93
CA VAL A 83 -17.25 7.73 4.75
C VAL A 83 -16.84 6.51 5.57
N LEU A 84 -16.06 5.61 4.95
CA LEU A 84 -15.43 4.47 5.60
C LEU A 84 -13.91 4.62 5.48
N ASP A 85 -13.23 4.68 6.63
CA ASP A 85 -11.77 4.68 6.70
C ASP A 85 -11.27 3.30 7.16
N ILE A 86 -10.49 2.63 6.31
CA ILE A 86 -10.01 1.26 6.54
C ILE A 86 -8.57 1.34 7.02
N GLY A 87 -8.29 0.77 8.20
CA GLY A 87 -6.98 0.90 8.83
C GLY A 87 -6.76 2.31 9.40
N THR A 88 -7.82 2.91 9.95
CA THR A 88 -7.85 4.29 10.46
C THR A 88 -6.88 4.57 11.63
N GLY A 89 -6.33 3.51 12.26
CA GLY A 89 -5.43 3.65 13.40
C GLY A 89 -6.08 4.45 14.53
N ASN A 90 -5.45 5.56 14.91
CA ASN A 90 -5.96 6.49 15.94
C ASN A 90 -7.16 7.35 15.48
N GLY A 91 -7.58 7.27 14.22
CA GLY A 91 -8.76 7.97 13.71
C GLY A 91 -8.51 9.41 13.28
N VAL A 92 -7.25 9.88 13.23
CA VAL A 92 -6.93 11.30 12.96
C VAL A 92 -7.54 11.81 11.67
N PHE A 93 -7.59 10.99 10.60
CA PHE A 93 -8.20 11.39 9.34
C PHE A 93 -9.67 11.79 9.48
N LEU A 94 -10.44 11.01 10.24
CA LEU A 94 -11.87 11.28 10.45
C LEU A 94 -12.09 12.51 11.35
N VAL A 95 -11.22 12.70 12.36
CA VAL A 95 -11.24 13.90 13.21
C VAL A 95 -10.98 15.16 12.38
N GLU A 96 -9.97 15.11 11.51
CA GLU A 96 -9.58 16.22 10.63
C GLU A 96 -10.63 16.48 9.55
N LEU A 97 -11.24 15.44 8.99
CA LEU A 97 -12.34 15.60 8.03
C LEU A 97 -13.51 16.35 8.67
N VAL A 98 -13.85 16.03 9.92
CA VAL A 98 -14.86 16.76 10.69
C VAL A 98 -14.40 18.20 10.93
N GLY A 99 -13.18 18.42 11.43
CA GLY A 99 -12.63 19.76 11.69
C GLY A 99 -12.64 20.69 10.48
N GLU A 100 -12.18 20.22 9.33
CA GLU A 100 -12.13 20.98 8.07
C GLU A 100 -13.52 21.21 7.46
N THR A 101 -14.49 20.34 7.73
CA THR A 101 -15.88 20.51 7.26
C THR A 101 -16.70 21.46 8.13
N TRP A 102 -16.35 21.69 9.40
CA TRP A 102 -17.04 22.67 10.25
C TRP A 102 -16.79 24.13 9.84
N PHE A 103 -15.75 24.42 9.06
CA PHE A 103 -15.41 25.78 8.62
C PHE A 103 -15.82 26.10 7.16
N LEU A 104 -16.54 25.20 6.51
CA LEU A 104 -17.13 25.37 5.16
C LEU A 104 -18.64 25.61 5.25
#